data_AF-A0A7C2TNT9-F1
#
_entry.id   AF-A0A7C2TNT9-F1
#
_cell.length_a   1.000
_cell.length_b   1.000
_cell.length_c   1.000
_cell.angle_alpha   90.00
_cell.angle_beta   90.00
_cell.angle_gamma   90.00
#
_symmetry.space_group_name_H-M   'P 1'
#
loop_
_entity.id
_entity.type
_entity.pdbx_description
1 polymer ?
#
loop_
_entity_poly.entity_id
_entity_poly.type
_entity_poly.pdbx_seq_one_letter_code
_entity_poly.pdbx_strand_id
1 'polypeptide(L)'
;EIPNFPVLEETYNEIFNIVMDVPHALEIIRKIENDEIGIKIKDYSTDPSVFSNGVILSSISDIVLMEDRTALLKEIHMKILRKVMPAEYHYMFEPERVKMYFNSKFRISDMGSMLDFIRDVGAADILSQKGVNVYSHSTLPFEETRRIALELLRQGRIVSAYTDRPLFTLPDLLPYYYTVYGRDYAIDERIIDAIDGKTTTQAQKALGMKRDEFMDLLRNLERAYLIERKDLVGDEFLWGKRVPERMDKKDAVKFVITKFLNYYGPLTLSEISFYLNIGEGELKDILIEMISDGTISRGYFLPGYEEQYMLRIDLMNLRGEETITPDDVKRYRFHRLTETADSLKSLFSRYIFLSSPYEAYLRTLNFSMEEWERYRKERNIIYGKFLNGRFIFTLRNNGSYFKYKKIENTQEIKLIIQKVRAREGIGTEDLSRVLGITQKESSRFLSILEENMILQRDYVENEEISPGDRYSYIEIDEGNIENFIRSIIEYLGPLSLKDLVNITGLEAGTIEPIVEKMNRLDVMGIVYYGRYEKVEARSSQILMDGSDPFLIPYWNEIIQDYGTEFNYFLVRDGVVEGAAYLENRGDHVLVVDVRGNIEDILSAIIKNSSYFGRTVVLETKEDL
;
A
#
# COMPACT_ATOMS: atom_id res chain seq x y z
N GLU A 1 -29.32 -47.31 -57.25
CA GLU A 1 -28.87 -45.91 -57.24
C GLU A 1 -29.82 -45.12 -58.11
N ILE A 2 -30.42 -44.04 -57.59
CA ILE A 2 -31.35 -43.20 -58.36
C ILE A 2 -30.48 -42.21 -59.15
N PRO A 3 -30.48 -42.25 -60.49
CA PRO A 3 -29.76 -41.26 -61.30
C PRO A 3 -30.45 -39.89 -61.16
N ASN A 4 -29.67 -38.82 -61.06
CA ASN A 4 -30.13 -37.42 -60.95
C ASN A 4 -30.94 -37.10 -59.69
N PHE A 5 -30.32 -37.28 -58.52
CA PHE A 5 -30.86 -36.73 -57.27
C PHE A 5 -30.54 -35.23 -57.19
N PRO A 6 -31.55 -34.33 -57.27
CA PRO A 6 -31.31 -32.89 -57.44
C PRO A 6 -30.50 -32.27 -56.30
N VAL A 7 -30.63 -32.80 -55.08
CA VAL A 7 -29.88 -32.33 -53.91
C VAL A 7 -28.40 -32.64 -54.06
N LEU A 8 -28.04 -33.82 -54.61
CA LEU A 8 -26.64 -34.18 -54.85
C LEU A 8 -26.05 -33.28 -55.94
N GLU A 9 -26.80 -33.04 -57.02
CA GLU A 9 -26.37 -32.16 -58.11
C GLU A 9 -26.17 -30.71 -57.63
N GLU A 10 -27.08 -30.21 -56.79
CA GLU A 10 -26.96 -28.88 -56.18
C GLU A 10 -25.78 -28.81 -55.21
N THR A 11 -25.58 -29.82 -54.35
CA THR A 11 -24.42 -29.88 -53.45
C THR A 11 -23.10 -29.92 -54.24
N TYR A 12 -23.03 -30.67 -55.34
CA TYR A 12 -21.84 -30.65 -56.20
C TYR A 12 -21.64 -29.27 -56.84
N ASN A 13 -22.71 -28.62 -57.31
CA ASN A 13 -22.62 -27.26 -57.86
C ASN A 13 -22.17 -26.24 -56.82
N GLU A 14 -22.64 -26.36 -55.58
CA GLU A 14 -22.25 -25.51 -54.46
C GLU A 14 -20.77 -25.72 -54.12
N ILE A 15 -20.34 -26.98 -54.05
CA ILE A 15 -18.93 -27.33 -53.81
C ILE A 15 -18.04 -26.79 -54.94
N PHE A 16 -18.39 -27.01 -56.20
CA PHE A 16 -17.53 -26.63 -57.33
C PHE A 16 -17.51 -25.13 -57.62
N ASN A 17 -18.63 -24.43 -57.48
CA ASN A 17 -18.72 -23.01 -57.87
C ASN A 17 -18.61 -22.06 -56.69
N ILE A 18 -19.08 -22.43 -55.49
CA ILE A 18 -19.10 -21.53 -54.32
C ILE A 18 -17.93 -21.81 -53.39
N VAL A 19 -17.70 -23.09 -53.03
CA VAL A 19 -16.64 -23.44 -52.07
C VAL A 19 -15.27 -23.48 -52.74
N MET A 20 -15.17 -24.14 -53.90
CA MET A 20 -13.90 -24.39 -54.60
C MET A 20 -13.61 -23.36 -55.70
N ASP A 21 -14.63 -22.62 -56.15
CA ASP A 21 -14.56 -21.62 -57.21
C ASP A 21 -13.72 -22.06 -58.45
N VAL A 22 -14.09 -23.23 -58.98
CA VAL A 22 -13.43 -23.85 -60.14
C VAL A 22 -13.34 -22.92 -61.37
N PRO A 23 -14.34 -22.07 -61.69
CA PRO A 23 -14.25 -21.16 -62.82
C PRO A 23 -13.08 -20.17 -62.75
N HIS A 24 -12.87 -19.53 -61.58
CA HIS A 24 -11.75 -18.59 -61.42
C HIS A 24 -10.41 -19.31 -61.26
N ALA A 25 -10.39 -20.51 -60.67
CA ALA A 25 -9.18 -21.34 -60.63
C ALA A 25 -8.68 -21.68 -62.04
N LEU A 26 -9.58 -22.03 -62.96
CA LEU A 26 -9.27 -22.26 -64.37
C LEU A 26 -8.76 -21.00 -65.08
N GLU A 27 -9.30 -19.82 -64.74
CA GLU A 27 -8.83 -18.55 -65.26
C GLU A 27 -7.37 -18.28 -64.88
N ILE A 28 -7.00 -18.51 -63.62
CA ILE A 28 -5.62 -18.33 -63.14
C ILE A 28 -4.67 -19.32 -63.82
N ILE A 29 -5.06 -20.59 -63.95
CA ILE A 29 -4.24 -21.60 -64.63
C ILE A 29 -4.02 -21.22 -66.10
N ARG A 30 -5.07 -20.77 -66.81
CA ARG A 30 -4.93 -20.30 -68.20
C ARG A 30 -4.03 -19.07 -68.31
N LYS A 31 -4.09 -18.14 -67.35
CA LYS A 31 -3.20 -16.97 -67.30
C LYS A 31 -1.74 -17.35 -67.01
N ILE A 32 -1.52 -18.43 -66.26
CA ILE A 32 -0.19 -19.03 -66.07
C ILE A 32 0.29 -19.71 -67.36
N GLU A 33 -0.57 -20.47 -68.05
CA GLU A 33 -0.23 -21.13 -69.32
C GLU A 33 0.05 -20.13 -70.46
N ASN A 34 -0.65 -18.99 -70.46
CA ASN A 34 -0.47 -17.92 -71.44
C ASN A 34 0.70 -16.97 -71.10
N ASP A 35 1.51 -17.26 -70.08
CA ASP A 35 2.65 -16.44 -69.62
C ASP A 35 2.27 -15.01 -69.16
N GLU A 36 0.98 -14.78 -68.88
CA GLU A 36 0.48 -13.52 -68.28
C GLU A 36 0.83 -13.43 -66.79
N ILE A 37 1.01 -14.59 -66.12
CA ILE A 37 1.43 -14.70 -64.71
C ILE A 37 2.77 -15.44 -64.65
N GLY A 38 3.86 -14.71 -64.41
CA GLY A 38 5.19 -15.28 -64.22
C GLY A 38 5.33 -15.97 -62.85
N ILE A 39 5.61 -17.27 -62.85
CA ILE A 39 5.87 -18.05 -61.62
C ILE A 39 7.33 -17.90 -61.20
N LYS A 40 7.57 -17.44 -59.97
CA LYS A 40 8.89 -17.49 -59.33
C LYS A 40 8.89 -18.57 -58.25
N ILE A 41 9.59 -19.66 -58.49
CA ILE A 41 9.82 -20.70 -57.49
C ILE A 41 10.94 -20.21 -56.57
N LYS A 42 10.66 -20.16 -55.27
CA LYS A 42 11.63 -19.78 -54.24
C LYS A 42 12.07 -21.06 -53.51
N ASP A 43 13.37 -21.25 -53.35
CA ASP A 43 13.91 -22.42 -52.63
C ASP A 43 13.49 -22.45 -51.16
N TYR A 44 13.60 -23.64 -50.54
CA TYR A 44 13.36 -23.86 -49.12
C TYR A 44 14.13 -22.82 -48.28
N SER A 45 13.39 -21.87 -47.74
CA SER A 45 13.91 -20.92 -46.76
C SER A 45 13.71 -21.51 -45.37
N THR A 46 14.67 -21.27 -44.48
CA THR A 46 14.48 -21.50 -43.04
C THR A 46 13.38 -20.63 -42.42
N ASP A 47 12.88 -19.64 -43.17
CA ASP A 47 11.81 -18.74 -42.76
C ASP A 47 10.47 -19.12 -43.43
N PRO A 48 9.40 -19.37 -42.67
CA PRO A 48 8.07 -19.59 -43.22
C PRO A 48 7.53 -18.29 -43.85
N SER A 49 6.89 -18.42 -45.03
CA SER A 49 6.20 -17.29 -45.66
C SER A 49 4.97 -16.87 -44.84
N VAL A 50 4.44 -15.65 -45.05
CA VAL A 50 3.20 -15.18 -44.40
C VAL A 50 2.04 -16.16 -44.64
N PHE A 51 1.98 -16.74 -45.84
CA PHE A 51 1.05 -17.80 -46.18
C PHE A 51 1.32 -19.10 -45.41
N SER A 52 2.59 -19.51 -45.32
CA SER A 52 3.01 -20.70 -44.55
C SER A 52 2.68 -20.55 -43.06
N ASN A 53 2.81 -19.35 -42.48
CA ASN A 53 2.39 -19.10 -41.09
C ASN A 53 0.88 -19.30 -40.92
N GLY A 54 0.06 -18.86 -41.87
CA GLY A 54 -1.38 -19.11 -41.87
C GLY A 54 -1.71 -20.60 -41.91
N VAL A 55 -1.00 -21.37 -42.74
CA VAL A 55 -1.17 -22.83 -42.87
C VAL A 55 -0.67 -23.58 -41.63
N ILE A 56 0.44 -23.14 -41.02
CA ILE A 56 0.95 -23.73 -39.77
C ILE A 56 -0.03 -23.47 -38.62
N LEU A 57 -0.56 -22.25 -38.51
CA LEU A 57 -1.56 -21.89 -37.51
C LEU A 57 -2.86 -22.70 -37.68
N SER A 58 -3.32 -22.90 -38.93
CA SER A 58 -4.52 -23.71 -39.18
C SER A 58 -4.29 -25.21 -38.92
N SER A 59 -3.08 -25.72 -39.18
CA SER A 59 -2.74 -27.13 -38.96
C SER A 59 -2.53 -27.48 -37.47
N ILE A 60 -2.07 -26.52 -36.66
CA ILE A 60 -1.90 -26.66 -35.21
C ILE A 60 -3.23 -26.43 -34.45
N SER A 61 -4.23 -25.83 -35.10
CA SER A 61 -5.53 -25.48 -34.49
C SER A 61 -6.32 -26.70 -33.97
N ASP A 62 -6.06 -27.89 -34.48
CA ASP A 62 -6.74 -29.13 -34.03
C ASP A 62 -6.11 -29.76 -32.77
N ILE A 63 -4.94 -29.29 -32.31
CA ILE A 63 -4.13 -30.02 -31.31
C ILE A 63 -3.83 -29.21 -30.02
N VAL A 64 -4.05 -27.88 -29.97
CA VAL A 64 -3.55 -27.06 -28.85
C VAL A 64 -4.58 -26.06 -28.27
N LEU A 65 -4.63 -25.97 -26.92
CA LEU A 65 -5.47 -25.04 -26.13
C LEU A 65 -5.16 -23.55 -26.43
N MET A 66 -6.17 -22.68 -26.25
CA MET A 66 -6.14 -21.23 -26.53
C MET A 66 -4.99 -20.44 -25.84
N GLU A 67 -4.40 -20.99 -24.77
CA GLU A 67 -3.31 -20.38 -23.99
C GLU A 67 -1.98 -20.43 -24.77
N ASP A 68 -1.62 -21.58 -25.34
CA ASP A 68 -0.39 -21.79 -26.13
C ASP A 68 -0.47 -21.16 -27.53
N ARG A 69 -1.69 -20.91 -28.02
CA ARG A 69 -1.97 -20.15 -29.25
C ARG A 69 -1.34 -18.75 -29.20
N THR A 70 -1.39 -18.12 -28.02
CA THR A 70 -0.96 -16.74 -27.80
C THR A 70 0.55 -16.64 -27.61
N ALA A 71 1.15 -17.61 -26.90
CA ALA A 71 2.61 -17.69 -26.78
C ALA A 71 3.28 -17.90 -28.15
N LEU A 72 2.72 -18.79 -28.98
CA LEU A 72 3.20 -19.05 -30.33
C LEU A 72 3.01 -17.85 -31.27
N LEU A 73 1.84 -17.20 -31.23
CA LEU A 73 1.58 -15.96 -31.98
C LEU A 73 2.54 -14.84 -31.57
N LYS A 74 2.77 -14.66 -30.27
CA LYS A 74 3.69 -13.66 -29.73
C LYS A 74 5.14 -13.96 -30.15
N GLU A 75 5.55 -15.23 -30.18
CA GLU A 75 6.89 -15.62 -30.62
C GLU A 75 7.10 -15.40 -32.14
N ILE A 76 6.10 -15.77 -32.96
CA ILE A 76 6.13 -15.56 -34.42
C ILE A 76 6.11 -14.06 -34.72
N HIS A 77 5.23 -13.30 -34.08
CA HIS A 77 5.13 -11.86 -34.25
C HIS A 77 6.43 -11.16 -33.82
N MET A 78 7.02 -11.52 -32.68
CA MET A 78 8.32 -10.99 -32.22
C MET A 78 9.47 -11.32 -33.17
N LYS A 79 9.49 -12.52 -33.79
CA LYS A 79 10.50 -12.88 -34.80
C LYS A 79 10.36 -12.04 -36.08
N ILE A 80 9.13 -11.75 -36.51
CA ILE A 80 8.85 -10.88 -37.66
C ILE A 80 9.22 -9.42 -37.34
N LEU A 81 8.84 -8.92 -36.15
CA LEU A 81 9.15 -7.56 -35.69
C LEU A 81 10.65 -7.28 -35.63
N ARG A 82 11.46 -8.23 -35.12
CA ARG A 82 12.93 -8.10 -35.11
C ARG A 82 13.56 -7.91 -36.49
N LYS A 83 12.91 -8.38 -37.56
CA LYS A 83 13.42 -8.29 -38.94
C LYS A 83 12.90 -7.08 -39.72
N VAL A 84 11.73 -6.55 -39.36
CA VAL A 84 11.05 -5.46 -40.10
C VAL A 84 11.32 -4.08 -39.51
N MET A 85 11.79 -3.98 -38.26
CA MET A 85 12.05 -2.68 -37.62
C MET A 85 13.30 -1.98 -38.20
N PRO A 86 13.18 -0.70 -38.61
CA PRO A 86 14.34 0.16 -38.88
C PRO A 86 15.18 0.34 -37.61
N ALA A 87 16.49 0.54 -37.77
CA ALA A 87 17.45 0.73 -36.68
C ALA A 87 17.20 1.98 -35.78
N GLU A 88 16.14 2.75 -36.02
CA GLU A 88 15.84 4.02 -35.35
C GLU A 88 14.82 3.90 -34.20
N TYR A 89 14.18 2.74 -33.98
CA TYR A 89 13.33 2.53 -32.80
C TYR A 89 14.18 2.27 -31.54
N HIS A 90 14.41 3.32 -30.78
CA HIS A 90 15.08 3.26 -29.48
C HIS A 90 14.11 2.70 -28.44
N TYR A 91 14.12 1.38 -28.21
CA TYR A 91 13.52 0.79 -27.02
C TYR A 91 14.52 0.82 -25.86
N MET A 92 14.00 0.99 -24.64
CA MET A 92 14.85 1.33 -23.48
C MET A 92 15.67 0.14 -22.94
N PHE A 93 15.13 -1.08 -23.01
CA PHE A 93 15.74 -2.25 -22.38
C PHE A 93 15.76 -3.48 -23.30
N GLU A 94 16.77 -4.31 -23.14
CA GLU A 94 16.80 -5.64 -23.77
C GLU A 94 15.73 -6.56 -23.14
N PRO A 95 14.96 -7.32 -23.95
CA PRO A 95 13.89 -8.19 -23.43
C PRO A 95 14.35 -9.21 -22.38
N GLU A 96 15.56 -9.76 -22.54
CA GLU A 96 16.09 -10.75 -21.59
C GLU A 96 16.41 -10.12 -20.23
N ARG A 97 16.92 -8.88 -20.21
CA ARG A 97 17.16 -8.12 -18.97
C ARG A 97 15.85 -7.89 -18.22
N VAL A 98 14.78 -7.51 -18.93
CA VAL A 98 13.46 -7.29 -18.33
C VAL A 98 12.88 -8.59 -17.78
N LYS A 99 12.92 -9.69 -18.55
CA LYS A 99 12.47 -11.00 -18.07
C LYS A 99 13.23 -11.47 -16.83
N MET A 100 14.56 -11.34 -16.83
CA MET A 100 15.38 -11.71 -15.66
C MET A 100 15.00 -10.88 -14.44
N TYR A 101 14.80 -9.57 -14.61
CA TYR A 101 14.36 -8.69 -13.53
C TYR A 101 13.02 -9.15 -12.93
N PHE A 102 11.96 -9.27 -13.72
CA PHE A 102 10.63 -9.67 -13.23
C PHE A 102 10.62 -11.09 -12.64
N ASN A 103 11.41 -12.02 -13.17
CA ASN A 103 11.57 -13.35 -12.57
C ASN A 103 12.32 -13.31 -11.22
N SER A 104 13.23 -12.36 -11.03
CA SER A 104 14.00 -12.24 -9.78
C SER A 104 13.27 -11.48 -8.66
N LYS A 105 12.17 -10.79 -8.98
CA LYS A 105 11.40 -9.99 -8.00
C LYS A 105 10.75 -10.83 -6.91
N PHE A 106 10.42 -12.08 -7.22
CA PHE A 106 9.63 -12.93 -6.34
C PHE A 106 10.40 -14.18 -5.97
N ARG A 107 10.31 -14.56 -4.69
CA ARG A 107 10.88 -15.81 -4.19
C ARG A 107 10.07 -16.29 -3.01
N ILE A 108 9.62 -17.53 -3.08
CA ILE A 108 8.84 -18.19 -2.02
C ILE A 108 9.70 -19.29 -1.40
N SER A 109 9.96 -19.16 -0.11
CA SER A 109 10.76 -20.08 0.71
C SER A 109 9.99 -20.69 1.87
N ASP A 110 8.96 -19.99 2.34
CA ASP A 110 8.22 -20.28 3.57
C ASP A 110 6.80 -19.69 3.52
N MET A 111 6.01 -19.98 4.55
CA MET A 111 4.62 -19.53 4.64
C MET A 111 4.47 -18.00 4.66
N GLY A 112 5.39 -17.27 5.30
CA GLY A 112 5.38 -15.80 5.33
C GLY A 112 5.64 -15.23 3.94
N SER A 113 6.71 -15.69 3.30
CA SER A 113 7.08 -15.25 1.93
C SER A 113 5.99 -15.56 0.88
N MET A 114 5.18 -16.60 1.07
CA MET A 114 4.04 -16.89 0.20
C MET A 114 2.92 -15.85 0.34
N LEU A 115 2.67 -15.38 1.56
CA LEU A 115 1.68 -14.33 1.80
C LEU A 115 2.17 -12.99 1.27
N ASP A 116 3.46 -12.69 1.41
CA ASP A 116 4.07 -11.50 0.82
C ASP A 116 3.97 -11.54 -0.71
N PHE A 117 4.24 -12.70 -1.32
CA PHE A 117 4.03 -12.89 -2.75
C PHE A 117 2.58 -12.63 -3.16
N ILE A 118 1.59 -13.25 -2.50
CA ILE A 118 0.17 -13.03 -2.80
C ILE A 118 -0.22 -11.57 -2.57
N ARG A 119 0.34 -10.91 -1.55
CA ARG A 119 0.15 -9.48 -1.31
C ARG A 119 0.67 -8.63 -2.47
N ASP A 120 1.83 -8.98 -3.01
CA ASP A 120 2.50 -8.22 -4.06
C ASP A 120 1.89 -8.39 -5.45
N VAL A 121 1.47 -9.61 -5.79
CA VAL A 121 0.81 -9.93 -7.07
C VAL A 121 -0.72 -9.77 -6.98
N GLY A 122 -1.23 -9.58 -5.77
CA GLY A 122 -2.64 -9.40 -5.44
C GLY A 122 -3.43 -10.72 -5.41
N ALA A 123 -3.36 -11.56 -6.44
CA ALA A 123 -4.02 -12.86 -6.46
C ALA A 123 -3.22 -13.91 -7.24
N ALA A 124 -3.18 -15.14 -6.74
CA ALA A 124 -2.43 -16.24 -7.34
C ALA A 124 -3.20 -17.57 -7.29
N ASP A 125 -2.90 -18.45 -8.23
CA ASP A 125 -3.37 -19.84 -8.24
C ASP A 125 -2.51 -20.68 -7.27
N ILE A 126 -3.19 -21.48 -6.43
CA ILE A 126 -2.59 -22.38 -5.44
C ILE A 126 -2.79 -23.86 -5.77
N LEU A 127 -3.41 -24.16 -6.90
CA LEU A 127 -3.80 -25.50 -7.32
C LEU A 127 -3.07 -25.91 -8.61
N SER A 128 -2.86 -24.95 -9.51
CA SER A 128 -2.30 -25.18 -10.84
C SER A 128 -1.13 -24.24 -11.13
N GLN A 129 -0.26 -24.64 -12.07
CA GLN A 129 0.86 -23.81 -12.54
C GLN A 129 0.45 -22.85 -13.67
N LYS A 130 -0.81 -22.38 -13.65
CA LYS A 130 -1.34 -21.51 -14.70
C LYS A 130 -1.37 -20.06 -14.27
N GLY A 131 -0.97 -19.16 -15.18
CA GLY A 131 -0.98 -17.73 -14.92
C GLY A 131 -0.11 -17.32 -13.72
N VAL A 132 -0.58 -16.36 -12.93
CA VAL A 132 0.03 -16.01 -11.65
C VAL A 132 -0.21 -17.17 -10.69
N ASN A 133 0.86 -17.85 -10.29
CA ASN A 133 0.77 -19.03 -9.44
C ASN A 133 1.92 -19.05 -8.44
N VAL A 134 1.70 -19.73 -7.30
CA VAL A 134 2.69 -19.82 -6.22
C VAL A 134 3.84 -20.77 -6.54
N TYR A 135 3.71 -21.63 -7.56
CA TYR A 135 4.71 -22.67 -7.86
C TYR A 135 5.88 -22.14 -8.69
N SER A 136 5.65 -21.21 -9.62
CA SER A 136 6.69 -20.69 -10.51
C SER A 136 7.82 -19.98 -9.78
N HIS A 137 7.55 -19.44 -8.58
CA HIS A 137 8.52 -18.68 -7.77
C HIS A 137 8.87 -19.40 -6.46
N SER A 138 8.42 -20.65 -6.29
CA SER A 138 8.72 -21.45 -5.09
C SER A 138 10.06 -22.17 -5.22
N THR A 139 10.85 -22.07 -4.16
CA THR A 139 12.07 -22.89 -3.98
C THR A 139 11.78 -24.23 -3.31
N LEU A 140 10.56 -24.43 -2.81
CA LEU A 140 10.12 -25.65 -2.16
C LEU A 140 9.59 -26.67 -3.18
N PRO A 141 9.60 -27.97 -2.85
CA PRO A 141 8.94 -28.99 -3.66
C PRO A 141 7.44 -28.69 -3.86
N PHE A 142 6.86 -29.19 -4.96
CA PHE A 142 5.46 -28.96 -5.32
C PHE A 142 4.48 -29.36 -4.21
N GLU A 143 4.65 -30.55 -3.63
CA GLU A 143 3.79 -31.06 -2.56
C GLU A 143 3.85 -30.20 -1.30
N GLU A 144 5.04 -29.71 -0.94
CA GLU A 144 5.23 -28.86 0.24
C GLU A 144 4.58 -27.49 0.02
N THR A 145 4.79 -26.90 -1.16
CA THR A 145 4.18 -25.62 -1.56
C THR A 145 2.65 -25.73 -1.53
N ARG A 146 2.10 -26.83 -2.06
CA ARG A 146 0.66 -27.10 -2.06
C ARG A 146 0.14 -27.27 -0.63
N ARG A 147 0.85 -28.00 0.23
CA ARG A 147 0.46 -28.19 1.64
C ARG A 147 0.37 -26.86 2.38
N ILE A 148 1.38 -25.99 2.24
CA ILE A 148 1.39 -24.66 2.87
C ILE A 148 0.23 -23.80 2.35
N ALA A 149 0.00 -23.79 1.04
CA ALA A 149 -1.09 -23.00 0.48
C ALA A 149 -2.48 -23.47 0.94
N LEU A 150 -2.70 -24.79 1.02
CA LEU A 150 -3.95 -25.34 1.56
C LEU A 150 -4.10 -25.07 3.07
N GLU A 151 -2.99 -25.10 3.83
CA GLU A 151 -3.01 -24.73 5.24
C GLU A 151 -3.41 -23.26 5.44
N LEU A 152 -2.85 -22.35 4.64
CA LEU A 152 -3.23 -20.94 4.63
C LEU A 152 -4.71 -20.73 4.28
N LEU A 153 -5.23 -21.51 3.32
CA LEU A 153 -6.65 -21.47 2.94
C LEU A 153 -7.53 -21.90 4.10
N ARG A 154 -7.19 -23.02 4.75
CA ARG A 154 -7.94 -23.56 5.90
C ARG A 154 -7.91 -22.62 7.10
N GLN A 155 -6.80 -21.90 7.33
CA GLN A 155 -6.68 -20.88 8.37
C GLN A 155 -7.43 -19.58 8.03
N GLY A 156 -7.97 -19.43 6.80
CA GLY A 156 -8.61 -18.20 6.35
C GLY A 156 -7.64 -17.04 6.08
N ARG A 157 -6.34 -17.29 6.04
CA ARG A 157 -5.32 -16.28 5.73
C ARG A 157 -5.26 -15.94 4.25
N ILE A 158 -5.71 -16.86 3.40
CA ILE A 158 -6.01 -16.62 1.98
C ILE A 158 -7.45 -17.04 1.70
N VAL A 159 -8.06 -16.39 0.73
CA VAL A 159 -9.47 -16.57 0.37
C VAL A 159 -9.63 -16.62 -1.14
N SER A 160 -10.59 -17.40 -1.63
CA SER A 160 -10.85 -17.48 -3.07
C SER A 160 -11.45 -16.19 -3.63
N ALA A 161 -10.95 -15.70 -4.76
CA ALA A 161 -11.47 -14.55 -5.50
C ALA A 161 -11.66 -14.92 -6.97
N TYR A 162 -12.81 -14.58 -7.55
CA TYR A 162 -13.13 -14.90 -8.94
C TYR A 162 -12.76 -13.74 -9.88
N THR A 163 -11.79 -13.94 -10.77
CA THR A 163 -11.46 -12.98 -11.84
C THR A 163 -12.10 -13.42 -13.17
N ASP A 164 -11.31 -13.92 -14.10
CA ASP A 164 -11.68 -14.78 -15.22
C ASP A 164 -11.81 -16.25 -14.78
N ARG A 165 -10.97 -16.64 -13.81
CA ARG A 165 -10.87 -17.96 -13.18
C ARG A 165 -10.81 -17.81 -11.65
N PRO A 166 -11.02 -18.90 -10.89
CA PRO A 166 -10.82 -18.86 -9.45
C PRO A 166 -9.33 -18.72 -9.11
N LEU A 167 -8.96 -17.61 -8.48
CA LEU A 167 -7.66 -17.35 -7.88
C LEU A 167 -7.80 -17.22 -6.36
N PHE A 168 -6.69 -17.04 -5.65
CA PHE A 168 -6.66 -16.86 -4.20
C PHE A 168 -5.91 -15.57 -3.85
N THR A 169 -6.48 -14.80 -2.92
CA THR A 169 -5.99 -13.49 -2.48
C THR A 169 -6.03 -13.40 -0.95
N LEU A 170 -5.54 -12.30 -0.38
CA LEU A 170 -5.68 -12.04 1.05
C LEU A 170 -7.08 -11.49 1.37
N PRO A 171 -7.64 -11.75 2.57
CA PRO A 171 -8.93 -11.22 2.99
C PRO A 171 -9.07 -9.71 2.78
N ASP A 172 -8.04 -8.94 3.15
CA ASP A 172 -8.04 -7.48 3.07
C ASP A 172 -8.04 -6.95 1.62
N LEU A 173 -7.60 -7.77 0.67
CA LEU A 173 -7.53 -7.41 -0.75
C LEU A 173 -8.78 -7.83 -1.54
N LEU A 174 -9.60 -8.71 -0.95
CA LEU A 174 -10.80 -9.24 -1.58
C LEU A 174 -11.80 -8.15 -2.04
N PRO A 175 -12.05 -7.06 -1.28
CA PRO A 175 -12.98 -6.00 -1.68
C PRO A 175 -12.61 -5.36 -3.03
N TYR A 176 -11.31 -5.21 -3.33
CA TYR A 176 -10.83 -4.65 -4.59
C TYR A 176 -11.23 -5.55 -5.77
N TYR A 177 -10.97 -6.86 -5.66
CA TYR A 177 -11.33 -7.83 -6.70
C TYR A 177 -12.84 -7.96 -6.87
N TYR A 178 -13.59 -8.00 -5.77
CA TYR A 178 -15.06 -8.05 -5.83
C TYR A 178 -15.63 -6.81 -6.53
N THR A 179 -15.08 -5.63 -6.26
CA THR A 179 -15.54 -4.38 -6.90
C THR A 179 -15.32 -4.40 -8.41
N VAL A 180 -14.21 -4.96 -8.89
CA VAL A 180 -13.87 -5.04 -10.32
C VAL A 180 -14.63 -6.16 -11.04
N TYR A 181 -14.66 -7.37 -10.47
CA TYR A 181 -15.12 -8.59 -11.15
C TYR A 181 -16.49 -9.09 -10.71
N GLY A 182 -16.94 -8.68 -9.52
CA GLY A 182 -18.17 -9.17 -8.90
C GLY A 182 -19.41 -8.79 -9.69
N ARG A 183 -20.26 -9.79 -9.97
CA ARG A 183 -21.53 -9.63 -10.68
C ARG A 183 -22.71 -9.73 -9.74
N ASP A 184 -23.74 -8.94 -9.99
CA ASP A 184 -24.98 -9.06 -9.24
C ASP A 184 -25.71 -10.35 -9.65
N TYR A 185 -26.07 -11.16 -8.67
CA TYR A 185 -26.80 -12.40 -8.87
C TYR A 185 -27.84 -12.56 -7.76
N ALA A 186 -29.11 -12.47 -8.13
CA ALA A 186 -30.21 -12.63 -7.19
C ALA A 186 -30.45 -14.12 -6.94
N ILE A 187 -30.40 -14.54 -5.67
CA ILE A 187 -30.62 -15.91 -5.24
C ILE A 187 -31.30 -15.93 -3.87
N ASP A 188 -32.05 -17.00 -3.57
CA ASP A 188 -32.60 -17.22 -2.23
C ASP A 188 -31.47 -17.59 -1.26
N GLU A 189 -31.39 -16.88 -0.13
CA GLU A 189 -30.37 -17.08 0.90
C GLU A 189 -30.35 -18.52 1.43
N ARG A 190 -31.50 -19.22 1.41
CA ARG A 190 -31.60 -20.64 1.80
C ARG A 190 -30.71 -21.56 0.97
N ILE A 191 -30.46 -21.21 -0.29
CA ILE A 191 -29.59 -21.98 -1.18
C ILE A 191 -28.12 -21.83 -0.75
N ILE A 192 -27.73 -20.62 -0.34
CA ILE A 192 -26.38 -20.34 0.17
C ILE A 192 -26.18 -21.07 1.49
N ASP A 193 -27.15 -21.00 2.41
CA ASP A 193 -27.09 -21.69 3.70
C ASP A 193 -27.07 -23.23 3.53
N ALA A 194 -27.71 -23.75 2.48
CA ALA A 194 -27.64 -25.17 2.14
C ALA A 194 -26.25 -25.59 1.63
N ILE A 195 -25.49 -24.69 0.99
CA ILE A 195 -24.13 -24.94 0.49
C ILE A 195 -23.08 -24.77 1.60
N ASP A 196 -23.30 -23.86 2.55
CA ASP A 196 -22.35 -23.55 3.61
C ASP A 196 -21.96 -24.80 4.43
N GLY A 197 -20.65 -24.95 4.63
CA GLY A 197 -20.03 -26.05 5.37
C GLY A 197 -20.11 -27.42 4.69
N LYS A 198 -20.44 -27.50 3.39
CA LYS A 198 -20.59 -28.78 2.67
C LYS A 198 -19.65 -28.87 1.47
N THR A 199 -19.29 -30.10 1.10
CA THR A 199 -18.56 -30.35 -0.16
C THR A 199 -19.51 -30.23 -1.36
N THR A 200 -18.95 -30.08 -2.57
CA THR A 200 -19.74 -30.02 -3.82
C THR A 200 -20.77 -31.15 -3.92
N THR A 201 -20.38 -32.41 -3.65
CA THR A 201 -21.31 -33.54 -3.73
C THR A 201 -22.37 -33.54 -2.63
N GLN A 202 -22.02 -33.09 -1.42
CA GLN A 202 -22.97 -32.98 -0.31
C GLN A 202 -24.00 -31.87 -0.55
N ALA A 203 -23.55 -30.71 -1.01
CA ALA A 203 -24.41 -29.57 -1.36
C ALA A 203 -25.35 -29.91 -2.51
N GLN A 204 -24.85 -30.59 -3.55
CA GLN A 204 -25.68 -31.07 -4.67
C GLN A 204 -26.81 -31.99 -4.18
N LYS A 205 -26.50 -32.95 -3.31
CA LYS A 205 -27.50 -33.89 -2.75
C LYS A 205 -28.51 -33.19 -1.85
N ALA A 206 -28.07 -32.22 -1.05
CA ALA A 206 -28.95 -31.45 -0.17
C ALA A 206 -30.00 -30.64 -0.96
N LEU A 207 -29.62 -30.11 -2.13
CA LEU A 207 -30.49 -29.35 -3.01
C LEU A 207 -31.29 -30.21 -4.01
N GLY A 208 -30.96 -31.50 -4.16
CA GLY A 208 -31.66 -32.42 -5.07
C GLY A 208 -31.53 -32.06 -6.55
N MET A 209 -30.49 -31.31 -6.93
CA MET A 209 -30.30 -30.79 -8.29
C MET A 209 -29.53 -31.75 -9.19
N LYS A 210 -29.77 -31.66 -10.50
CA LYS A 210 -28.91 -32.30 -11.50
C LYS A 210 -27.51 -31.70 -11.45
N ARG A 211 -26.50 -32.50 -11.78
CA ARG A 211 -25.08 -32.10 -11.67
C ARG A 211 -24.77 -30.85 -12.49
N ASP A 212 -25.21 -30.81 -13.74
CA ASP A 212 -24.90 -29.69 -14.64
C ASP A 212 -25.54 -28.38 -14.16
N GLU A 213 -26.82 -28.43 -13.78
CA GLU A 213 -27.56 -27.29 -13.21
C GLU A 213 -26.90 -26.77 -11.91
N PHE A 214 -26.42 -27.68 -11.05
CA PHE A 214 -25.74 -27.32 -9.81
C PHE A 214 -24.35 -26.71 -10.05
N MET A 215 -23.60 -27.20 -11.03
CA MET A 215 -22.29 -26.63 -11.39
C MET A 215 -22.44 -25.23 -12.00
N ASP A 216 -23.49 -24.98 -12.77
CA ASP A 216 -23.81 -23.65 -13.29
C ASP A 216 -24.23 -22.69 -12.16
N LEU A 217 -25.05 -23.16 -11.21
CA LEU A 217 -25.39 -22.41 -10.00
C LEU A 217 -24.14 -22.03 -9.20
N LEU A 218 -23.26 -23.00 -8.89
CA LEU A 218 -22.01 -22.75 -8.16
C LEU A 218 -21.14 -21.70 -8.87
N ARG A 219 -21.00 -21.79 -10.19
CA ARG A 219 -20.22 -20.83 -10.98
C ARG A 219 -20.79 -19.41 -10.89
N ASN A 220 -22.11 -19.28 -10.89
CA ASN A 220 -22.77 -17.98 -10.75
C ASN A 220 -22.61 -17.42 -9.33
N LEU A 221 -22.70 -18.27 -8.30
CA LEU A 221 -22.48 -17.87 -6.91
C LEU A 221 -21.03 -17.45 -6.65
N GLU A 222 -20.03 -18.16 -7.21
CA GLU A 222 -18.62 -17.75 -7.15
C GLU A 222 -18.40 -16.40 -7.86
N ARG A 223 -18.98 -16.21 -9.05
CA ARG A 223 -18.91 -14.93 -9.80
C ARG A 223 -19.55 -13.75 -9.08
N ALA A 224 -20.54 -14.04 -8.24
CA ALA A 224 -21.20 -13.06 -7.39
C ALA A 224 -20.51 -12.90 -6.03
N TYR A 225 -19.44 -13.66 -5.76
CA TYR A 225 -18.70 -13.65 -4.49
C TYR A 225 -19.58 -13.98 -3.26
N LEU A 226 -20.69 -14.67 -3.45
CA LEU A 226 -21.63 -15.06 -2.39
C LEU A 226 -21.17 -16.33 -1.65
N ILE A 227 -20.29 -17.10 -2.29
CA ILE A 227 -19.67 -18.30 -1.73
C ILE A 227 -18.15 -18.26 -1.88
N GLU A 228 -17.48 -19.06 -1.07
CA GLU A 228 -16.03 -19.21 -1.10
C GLU A 228 -15.56 -20.64 -0.93
N ARG A 229 -14.32 -20.90 -1.32
CA ARG A 229 -13.62 -22.17 -1.06
C ARG A 229 -12.89 -22.07 0.27
N LYS A 230 -13.31 -22.83 1.28
CA LYS A 230 -12.70 -22.82 2.63
C LYS A 230 -11.60 -23.86 2.82
N ASP A 231 -11.75 -25.02 2.19
CA ASP A 231 -10.79 -26.11 2.32
C ASP A 231 -10.89 -27.06 1.11
N LEU A 232 -9.90 -27.93 0.94
CA LEU A 232 -9.92 -29.03 -0.03
C LEU A 232 -9.95 -30.35 0.74
N VAL A 233 -11.13 -30.97 0.83
CA VAL A 233 -11.36 -32.23 1.54
C VAL A 233 -11.34 -33.37 0.51
N GLY A 234 -10.22 -34.09 0.45
CA GLY A 234 -9.97 -35.07 -0.62
C GLY A 234 -9.78 -34.35 -1.95
N ASP A 235 -10.67 -34.61 -2.91
CA ASP A 235 -10.67 -33.95 -4.23
C ASP A 235 -11.82 -32.93 -4.38
N GLU A 236 -12.55 -32.61 -3.30
CA GLU A 236 -13.67 -31.67 -3.32
C GLU A 236 -13.43 -30.45 -2.44
N PHE A 237 -13.85 -29.28 -2.93
CA PHE A 237 -13.85 -28.06 -2.12
C PHE A 237 -14.97 -28.07 -1.09
N LEU A 238 -14.63 -27.66 0.13
CA LEU A 238 -15.58 -27.26 1.16
C LEU A 238 -16.00 -25.82 0.91
N TRP A 239 -17.30 -25.59 0.79
CA TRP A 239 -17.84 -24.26 0.50
C TRP A 239 -18.20 -23.49 1.76
N GLY A 240 -18.00 -22.18 1.72
CA GLY A 240 -18.39 -21.24 2.78
C GLY A 240 -19.34 -20.17 2.26
N LYS A 241 -20.27 -19.72 3.11
CA LYS A 241 -21.02 -18.48 2.88
C LYS A 241 -20.10 -17.26 3.04
N ARG A 242 -20.29 -16.25 2.19
CA ARG A 242 -19.54 -14.99 2.25
C ARG A 242 -20.48 -13.79 2.03
N VAL A 243 -20.20 -12.70 2.74
CA VAL A 243 -20.80 -11.39 2.50
C VAL A 243 -19.68 -10.39 2.21
N PRO A 244 -19.39 -10.10 0.93
CA PRO A 244 -18.30 -9.19 0.57
C PRO A 244 -18.73 -7.72 0.57
N GLU A 245 -17.80 -6.83 0.92
CA GLU A 245 -17.97 -5.37 0.79
C GLU A 245 -17.34 -4.86 -0.51
N ARG A 246 -17.97 -3.87 -1.14
CA ARG A 246 -17.40 -3.15 -2.29
C ARG A 246 -16.69 -1.89 -1.80
N MET A 247 -15.68 -1.48 -2.56
CA MET A 247 -15.01 -0.21 -2.36
C MET A 247 -15.31 0.76 -3.50
N ASP A 248 -14.64 1.92 -3.51
CA ASP A 248 -14.64 2.80 -4.66
C ASP A 248 -14.11 2.09 -5.90
N LYS A 249 -14.86 2.19 -7.01
CA LYS A 249 -14.55 1.47 -8.26
C LYS A 249 -13.21 1.89 -8.84
N LYS A 250 -12.89 3.18 -8.78
CA LYS A 250 -11.68 3.72 -9.38
C LYS A 250 -10.45 3.27 -8.61
N ASP A 251 -10.50 3.31 -7.28
CA ASP A 251 -9.44 2.81 -6.42
C ASP A 251 -9.25 1.29 -6.58
N ALA A 252 -10.36 0.55 -6.73
CA ALA A 252 -10.32 -0.88 -7.01
C ALA A 252 -9.60 -1.22 -8.32
N VAL A 253 -9.90 -0.51 -9.40
CA VAL A 253 -9.25 -0.72 -10.70
C VAL A 253 -7.77 -0.31 -10.65
N LYS A 254 -7.43 0.84 -10.04
CA LYS A 254 -6.03 1.25 -9.84
C LYS A 254 -5.23 0.20 -9.10
N PHE A 255 -5.79 -0.36 -8.03
CA PHE A 255 -5.15 -1.41 -7.24
C PHE A 255 -4.87 -2.65 -8.09
N VAL A 256 -5.88 -3.17 -8.81
CA VAL A 256 -5.72 -4.37 -9.65
C VAL A 256 -4.70 -4.13 -10.77
N ILE A 257 -4.69 -2.95 -11.41
CA ILE A 257 -3.68 -2.58 -12.41
C ILE A 257 -2.28 -2.60 -11.79
N THR A 258 -2.09 -1.99 -10.62
CA THR A 258 -0.79 -1.94 -9.93
C THR A 258 -0.26 -3.34 -9.66
N LYS A 259 -1.10 -4.23 -9.10
CA LYS A 259 -0.73 -5.62 -8.80
C LYS A 259 -0.42 -6.41 -10.08
N PHE A 260 -1.20 -6.18 -11.13
CA PHE A 260 -1.00 -6.84 -12.42
C PHE A 260 0.30 -6.40 -13.11
N LEU A 261 0.58 -5.09 -13.14
CA LEU A 261 1.83 -4.53 -13.68
C LEU A 261 3.05 -4.93 -12.87
N ASN A 262 2.91 -5.10 -11.54
CA ASN A 262 4.00 -5.58 -10.68
C ASN A 262 4.52 -6.96 -11.11
N TYR A 263 3.64 -7.82 -11.61
CA TYR A 263 3.97 -9.18 -12.03
C TYR A 263 4.29 -9.30 -13.53
N TYR A 264 3.49 -8.69 -14.41
CA TYR A 264 3.59 -8.87 -15.86
C TYR A 264 4.24 -7.70 -16.62
N GLY A 265 4.55 -6.59 -15.95
CA GLY A 265 5.10 -5.41 -16.61
C GLY A 265 6.38 -5.70 -17.42
N PRO A 266 6.70 -4.87 -18.43
CA PRO A 266 5.89 -3.82 -19.05
C PRO A 266 4.83 -4.38 -20.02
N LEU A 267 3.63 -3.78 -20.06
CA LEU A 267 2.49 -4.22 -20.91
C LEU A 267 1.85 -3.07 -21.68
N THR A 268 1.27 -3.33 -22.85
CA THR A 268 0.48 -2.32 -23.60
C THR A 268 -0.93 -2.13 -23.02
N LEU A 269 -1.62 -1.04 -23.40
CA LEU A 269 -3.03 -0.81 -23.02
C LEU A 269 -3.91 -1.99 -23.41
N SER A 270 -3.73 -2.49 -24.63
CA SER A 270 -4.47 -3.61 -25.20
C SER A 270 -4.24 -4.91 -24.40
N GLU A 271 -3.01 -5.16 -23.96
CA GLU A 271 -2.69 -6.32 -23.12
C GLU A 271 -3.34 -6.19 -21.73
N ILE A 272 -3.25 -5.03 -21.09
CA ILE A 272 -3.89 -4.78 -19.78
C ILE A 272 -5.41 -4.95 -19.89
N SER A 273 -6.03 -4.38 -20.92
CA SER A 273 -7.47 -4.51 -21.20
C SER A 273 -7.88 -5.98 -21.36
N PHE A 274 -7.12 -6.74 -22.15
CA PHE A 274 -7.41 -8.13 -22.42
C PHE A 274 -7.33 -8.98 -21.15
N TYR A 275 -6.24 -8.86 -20.37
CA TYR A 275 -6.06 -9.70 -19.19
C TYR A 275 -6.98 -9.32 -18.03
N LEU A 276 -7.21 -8.02 -17.81
CA LEU A 276 -8.09 -7.57 -16.74
C LEU A 276 -9.56 -7.65 -17.13
N ASN A 277 -9.89 -7.88 -18.41
CA ASN A 277 -11.25 -7.86 -18.95
C ASN A 277 -12.00 -6.54 -18.62
N ILE A 278 -11.27 -5.42 -18.67
CA ILE A 278 -11.78 -4.06 -18.52
C ILE A 278 -11.66 -3.37 -19.87
N GLY A 279 -12.67 -2.60 -20.28
CA GLY A 279 -12.65 -1.90 -21.57
C GLY A 279 -11.55 -0.83 -21.63
N GLU A 280 -10.89 -0.70 -22.78
CA GLU A 280 -9.79 0.26 -23.00
C GLU A 280 -10.16 1.71 -22.66
N GLY A 281 -11.42 2.11 -22.91
CA GLY A 281 -11.90 3.46 -22.60
C GLY A 281 -11.79 3.81 -21.11
N GLU A 282 -12.28 2.92 -20.24
CA GLU A 282 -12.19 3.08 -18.78
C GLU A 282 -10.74 3.02 -18.29
N LEU A 283 -9.94 2.09 -18.85
CA LEU A 283 -8.54 1.94 -18.46
C LEU A 283 -7.68 3.16 -18.82
N LYS A 284 -7.92 3.78 -19.97
CA LYS A 284 -7.10 4.89 -20.46
C LYS A 284 -7.10 6.08 -19.49
N ASP A 285 -8.27 6.46 -19.00
CA ASP A 285 -8.41 7.59 -18.06
C ASP A 285 -7.72 7.29 -16.72
N ILE A 286 -7.84 6.05 -16.23
CA ILE A 286 -7.20 5.60 -14.99
C ILE A 286 -5.67 5.58 -15.14
N LEU A 287 -5.15 5.05 -16.25
CA LEU A 287 -3.71 5.03 -16.50
C LEU A 287 -3.11 6.44 -16.64
N ILE A 288 -3.83 7.39 -17.26
CA ILE A 288 -3.38 8.80 -17.33
C ILE A 288 -3.20 9.38 -15.92
N GLU A 289 -4.15 9.10 -15.03
CA GLU A 289 -4.06 9.54 -13.63
C GLU A 289 -2.92 8.85 -12.88
N MET A 290 -2.75 7.54 -13.06
CA MET A 290 -1.64 6.79 -12.46
C MET A 290 -0.25 7.22 -12.98
N ILE A 291 -0.18 7.84 -14.16
CA ILE A 291 1.03 8.49 -14.65
C ILE A 291 1.21 9.84 -13.94
N SER A 292 0.12 10.60 -13.77
CA SER A 292 0.16 11.92 -13.13
C SER A 292 0.51 11.83 -11.63
N ASP A 293 0.07 10.79 -10.93
CA ASP A 293 0.39 10.55 -9.52
C ASP A 293 1.76 9.86 -9.32
N GLY A 294 2.45 9.50 -10.40
CA GLY A 294 3.79 8.92 -10.38
C GLY A 294 3.84 7.41 -10.12
N THR A 295 2.69 6.73 -10.01
CA THR A 295 2.64 5.28 -9.74
C THR A 295 3.21 4.46 -10.89
N ILE A 296 2.90 4.84 -12.13
CA ILE A 296 3.33 4.13 -13.35
C ILE A 296 4.06 5.04 -14.33
N SER A 297 4.86 4.44 -15.20
CA SER A 297 5.52 5.13 -16.31
C SER A 297 5.07 4.54 -17.63
N ARG A 298 4.95 5.43 -18.64
CA ARG A 298 4.60 5.10 -20.02
C ARG A 298 5.81 5.31 -20.93
N GLY A 299 6.04 4.39 -21.86
CA GLY A 299 7.08 4.54 -22.89
C GLY A 299 7.35 3.26 -23.68
N TYR A 300 8.30 3.33 -24.60
CA TYR A 300 8.80 2.17 -25.36
C TYR A 300 9.91 1.47 -24.56
N PHE A 301 9.52 0.61 -23.62
CA PHE A 301 10.45 -0.15 -22.78
C PHE A 301 11.02 -1.37 -23.50
N LEU A 302 10.15 -2.08 -24.21
CA LEU A 302 10.45 -3.25 -25.03
C LEU A 302 10.17 -2.98 -26.52
N PRO A 303 10.76 -3.75 -27.45
CA PRO A 303 10.47 -3.65 -28.87
C PRO A 303 8.96 -3.80 -29.17
N GLY A 304 8.33 -2.83 -29.81
CA GLY A 304 6.91 -2.85 -30.16
C GLY A 304 6.42 -1.54 -30.80
N TYR A 305 5.21 -1.58 -31.37
CA TYR A 305 4.58 -0.41 -32.01
C TYR A 305 3.72 0.43 -31.06
N GLU A 306 3.41 -0.10 -29.88
CA GLU A 306 2.62 0.57 -28.86
C GLU A 306 3.49 0.88 -27.65
N GLU A 307 3.21 2.02 -27.01
CA GLU A 307 3.80 2.33 -25.72
C GLU A 307 3.30 1.35 -24.66
N GLN A 308 4.22 0.93 -23.80
CA GLN A 308 3.92 0.07 -22.69
C GLN A 308 3.86 0.88 -21.39
N TYR A 309 3.25 0.27 -20.39
CA TYR A 309 3.12 0.76 -19.04
C TYR A 309 3.84 -0.21 -18.10
N MET A 310 4.55 0.34 -17.13
CA MET A 310 5.16 -0.42 -16.03
C MET A 310 5.15 0.42 -14.77
N LEU A 311 5.32 -0.20 -13.61
CA LEU A 311 5.45 0.56 -12.37
C LEU A 311 6.68 1.46 -12.43
N ARG A 312 6.58 2.67 -11.85
CA ARG A 312 7.70 3.61 -11.80
C ARG A 312 8.93 3.01 -11.09
N ILE A 313 8.68 2.30 -9.99
CA ILE A 313 9.71 1.57 -9.22
C ILE A 313 10.46 0.56 -10.09
N ASP A 314 9.75 -0.16 -10.96
CA ASP A 314 10.35 -1.15 -11.85
C ASP A 314 11.22 -0.51 -12.92
N LEU A 315 10.80 0.64 -13.43
CA LEU A 315 11.56 1.40 -14.40
C LEU A 315 12.88 1.89 -13.81
N MET A 316 12.85 2.43 -12.59
CA MET A 316 14.04 2.93 -11.91
C MET A 316 15.02 1.79 -11.58
N ASN A 317 14.50 0.68 -11.03
CA ASN A 317 15.30 -0.53 -10.79
C ASN A 317 15.93 -1.08 -12.07
N LEU A 318 15.18 -1.12 -13.18
CA LEU A 318 15.70 -1.56 -14.47
C LEU A 318 16.74 -0.60 -15.05
N ARG A 319 16.71 0.69 -14.72
CA ARG A 319 17.79 1.64 -15.07
C ARG A 319 19.04 1.47 -14.22
N GLY A 320 18.95 0.73 -13.10
CA GLY A 320 20.03 0.64 -12.12
C GLY A 320 20.17 1.92 -11.28
N GLU A 321 19.13 2.75 -11.24
CA GLU A 321 19.05 3.86 -10.31
C GLU A 321 18.77 3.28 -8.90
N GLU A 322 19.54 3.68 -7.88
CA GLU A 322 19.17 3.36 -6.50
C GLU A 322 17.82 4.00 -6.23
N THR A 323 16.78 3.18 -6.17
CA THR A 323 15.43 3.68 -5.95
C THR A 323 15.19 3.76 -4.46
N ILE A 324 14.95 4.98 -3.99
CA ILE A 324 14.54 5.23 -2.61
C ILE A 324 13.03 5.01 -2.56
N THR A 325 12.58 4.12 -1.70
CA THR A 325 11.17 3.85 -1.44
C THR A 325 10.68 4.64 -0.23
N PRO A 326 9.35 4.82 -0.05
CA PRO A 326 8.81 5.39 1.18
C PRO A 326 9.27 4.64 2.45
N ASP A 327 9.43 3.33 2.36
CA ASP A 327 9.89 2.49 3.48
C ASP A 327 11.37 2.73 3.80
N ASP A 328 12.20 3.04 2.81
CA ASP A 328 13.59 3.46 3.04
C ASP A 328 13.63 4.80 3.81
N VAL A 329 12.74 5.74 3.50
CA VAL A 329 12.60 7.00 4.25
C VAL A 329 12.11 6.72 5.67
N LYS A 330 11.09 5.86 5.85
CA LYS A 330 10.61 5.40 7.17
C LYS A 330 11.76 4.85 8.00
N ARG A 331 12.55 3.93 7.44
CA ARG A 331 13.69 3.31 8.09
C ARG A 331 14.78 4.31 8.45
N TYR A 332 15.16 5.19 7.53
CA TYR A 332 16.13 6.26 7.79
C TYR A 332 15.68 7.15 8.96
N ARG A 333 14.42 7.61 8.93
CA ARG A 333 13.85 8.45 9.99
C ARG A 333 13.81 7.72 11.32
N PHE A 334 13.39 6.44 11.33
CA PHE A 334 13.34 5.61 12.52
C PHE A 334 14.69 5.55 13.21
N HIS A 335 15.74 5.09 12.52
CA HIS A 335 17.05 4.96 13.14
C HIS A 335 17.63 6.29 13.63
N ARG A 336 17.39 7.39 12.90
CA ARG A 336 17.84 8.73 13.32
C ARG A 336 17.10 9.22 14.57
N LEU A 337 15.78 8.98 14.64
CA LEU A 337 14.90 9.39 15.74
C LEU A 337 14.88 8.40 16.89
N THR A 338 15.73 7.37 16.88
CA THR A 338 15.87 6.40 17.98
C THR A 338 17.28 6.35 18.55
N GLU A 339 18.18 7.23 18.10
CA GLU A 339 19.51 7.33 18.68
C GLU A 339 19.45 7.81 20.13
N THR A 340 20.23 7.15 20.99
CA THR A 340 20.35 7.52 22.40
C THR A 340 21.26 8.74 22.59
N ALA A 341 20.90 9.59 23.55
CA ALA A 341 21.67 10.73 24.02
C ALA A 341 22.21 10.49 25.43
N ASP A 342 23.35 11.11 25.76
CA ASP A 342 24.00 10.95 27.08
C ASP A 342 23.31 11.73 28.21
N SER A 343 22.47 12.71 27.87
CA SER A 343 21.78 13.58 28.83
C SER A 343 20.56 14.23 28.18
N LEU A 344 19.61 14.73 29.00
CA LEU A 344 18.46 15.49 28.52
C LEU A 344 18.88 16.71 27.68
N LYS A 345 19.96 17.40 28.05
CA LYS A 345 20.47 18.54 27.27
C LYS A 345 20.98 18.10 25.88
N SER A 346 21.68 16.97 25.81
CA SER A 346 22.13 16.38 24.54
C SER A 346 20.94 15.89 23.71
N LEU A 347 19.93 15.32 24.35
CA LEU A 347 18.67 14.93 23.71
C LEU A 347 18.03 16.14 23.02
N PHE A 348 17.77 17.22 23.74
CA PHE A 348 17.10 18.41 23.16
C PHE A 348 17.97 19.22 22.17
N SER A 349 19.25 18.89 22.03
CA SER A 349 20.07 19.42 20.92
C SER A 349 19.77 18.72 19.59
N ARG A 350 19.27 17.48 19.63
CA ARG A 350 18.82 16.69 18.46
C ARG A 350 17.31 16.74 18.28
N TYR A 351 16.56 16.71 19.39
CA TYR A 351 15.10 16.71 19.42
C TYR A 351 14.60 18.11 19.79
N ILE A 352 14.03 18.85 18.84
CA ILE A 352 13.54 20.21 19.13
C ILE A 352 12.31 20.20 20.05
N PHE A 353 11.54 19.11 20.07
CA PHE A 353 10.45 18.86 21.01
C PHE A 353 10.26 17.36 21.26
N LEU A 354 9.52 17.02 22.32
CA LEU A 354 9.02 15.67 22.66
C LEU A 354 7.54 15.77 23.02
N SER A 355 6.74 14.73 22.84
CA SER A 355 5.32 14.75 23.23
C SER A 355 5.10 14.12 24.62
N SER A 356 5.96 13.18 25.03
CA SER A 356 5.89 12.50 26.33
C SER A 356 7.26 12.41 27.05
N PRO A 357 7.27 12.32 28.39
CA PRO A 357 8.44 11.88 29.16
C PRO A 357 8.92 10.47 28.78
N TYR A 358 8.04 9.59 28.31
CA TYR A 358 8.40 8.25 27.86
C TYR A 358 9.37 8.30 26.67
N GLU A 359 9.17 9.23 25.73
CA GLU A 359 10.09 9.43 24.62
C GLU A 359 11.51 9.80 25.10
N ALA A 360 11.60 10.64 26.15
CA ALA A 360 12.87 11.02 26.75
C ALA A 360 13.54 9.82 27.43
N TYR A 361 12.75 8.98 28.10
CA TYR A 361 13.20 7.72 28.71
C TYR A 361 13.79 6.76 27.67
N LEU A 362 13.12 6.56 26.54
CA LEU A 362 13.59 5.68 25.46
C LEU A 362 14.93 6.13 24.85
N ARG A 363 15.20 7.43 24.86
CA ARG A 363 16.27 8.07 24.08
C ARG A 363 17.38 8.68 24.93
N THR A 364 17.35 8.53 26.24
CA THR A 364 18.39 9.06 27.15
C THR A 364 19.03 7.95 27.96
N LEU A 365 20.35 7.86 27.90
CA LEU A 365 21.11 6.94 28.75
C LEU A 365 20.90 7.32 30.23
N ASN A 366 20.51 6.34 31.04
CA ASN A 366 20.25 6.51 32.48
C ASN A 366 19.24 7.64 32.80
N PHE A 367 18.15 7.73 32.03
CA PHE A 367 17.08 8.68 32.28
C PHE A 367 16.59 8.64 33.74
N SER A 368 16.40 9.83 34.34
CA SER A 368 15.83 10.00 35.67
C SER A 368 14.59 10.89 35.60
N MET A 369 13.46 10.36 36.09
CA MET A 369 12.21 11.12 36.17
C MET A 369 12.33 12.30 37.15
N GLU A 370 13.08 12.14 38.24
CA GLU A 370 13.34 13.23 39.19
C GLU A 370 14.09 14.40 38.53
N GLU A 371 15.04 14.09 37.63
CA GLU A 371 15.74 15.12 36.87
C GLU A 371 14.80 15.81 35.88
N TRP A 372 13.97 15.06 35.16
CA TRP A 372 12.96 15.63 34.26
C TRP A 372 12.03 16.60 35.00
N GLU A 373 11.47 16.18 36.13
CA GLU A 373 10.62 17.03 36.97
C GLU A 373 11.34 18.26 37.49
N ARG A 374 12.60 18.14 37.89
CA ARG A 374 13.42 19.29 38.30
C ARG A 374 13.53 20.30 37.15
N TYR A 375 13.82 19.83 35.94
CA TYR A 375 13.89 20.70 34.75
C TYR A 375 12.55 21.37 34.43
N ARG A 376 11.41 20.70 34.68
CA ARG A 376 10.06 21.26 34.55
C ARG A 376 9.77 22.32 35.62
N LYS A 377 10.05 22.01 36.90
CA LYS A 377 9.88 22.92 38.05
C LYS A 377 10.75 24.17 37.93
N GLU A 378 12.00 24.01 37.46
CA GLU A 378 12.93 25.11 37.16
C GLU A 378 12.61 25.83 35.85
N ARG A 379 11.62 25.34 35.07
CA ARG A 379 11.17 25.91 33.80
C ARG A 379 12.26 25.95 32.72
N ASN A 380 13.22 25.04 32.78
CA ASN A 380 14.21 24.78 31.73
C ASN A 380 13.56 24.01 30.57
N ILE A 381 12.70 23.05 30.90
CA ILE A 381 11.75 22.42 29.97
C ILE A 381 10.41 23.12 30.13
N ILE A 382 9.87 23.62 29.04
CA ILE A 382 8.55 24.26 28.97
C ILE A 382 7.55 23.32 28.29
N TYR A 383 6.28 23.43 28.68
CA TYR A 383 5.22 22.55 28.23
C TYR A 383 3.96 23.36 27.87
N GLY A 384 3.31 22.98 26.78
CA GLY A 384 2.08 23.63 26.31
C GLY A 384 1.74 23.29 24.86
N LYS A 385 0.64 23.85 24.37
CA LYS A 385 0.14 23.65 23.00
C LYS A 385 0.92 24.43 21.93
N PHE A 386 2.19 24.11 21.75
CA PHE A 386 3.09 24.92 20.93
C PHE A 386 3.17 24.49 19.45
N LEU A 387 2.65 23.32 19.09
CA LEU A 387 2.73 22.77 17.73
C LEU A 387 1.36 22.34 17.22
N ASN A 388 0.73 23.15 16.37
CA ASN A 388 -0.56 22.83 15.73
C ASN A 388 -1.62 22.27 16.70
N GLY A 389 -1.74 22.89 17.90
CA GLY A 389 -2.67 22.46 18.95
C GLY A 389 -2.23 21.25 19.78
N ARG A 390 -1.08 20.63 19.47
CA ARG A 390 -0.49 19.51 20.21
C ARG A 390 0.30 20.00 21.42
N PHE A 391 0.15 19.29 22.53
CA PHE A 391 0.98 19.47 23.71
C PHE A 391 2.36 18.90 23.46
N ILE A 392 3.39 19.72 23.66
CA ILE A 392 4.78 19.31 23.50
C ILE A 392 5.65 19.87 24.62
N PHE A 393 6.70 19.14 24.95
CA PHE A 393 7.82 19.55 25.78
C PHE A 393 8.95 20.08 24.90
N THR A 394 9.51 21.22 25.24
CA THR A 394 10.70 21.75 24.55
C THR A 394 11.61 22.44 25.55
N LEU A 395 12.91 22.52 25.25
CA LEU A 395 13.80 23.39 26.01
C LEU A 395 13.42 24.85 25.78
N ARG A 396 13.49 25.65 26.84
CA ARG A 396 13.27 27.11 26.75
C ARG A 396 14.07 27.75 25.62
N ASN A 397 15.33 27.33 25.42
CA ASN A 397 16.20 27.88 24.38
C ASN A 397 15.76 27.54 22.94
N ASN A 398 15.03 26.44 22.76
CA ASN A 398 14.45 26.06 21.47
C ASN A 398 13.12 26.80 21.20
N GLY A 399 12.61 27.57 22.17
CA GLY A 399 11.32 28.19 22.06
C GLY A 399 11.19 29.20 20.92
N SER A 400 12.30 29.82 20.49
CA SER A 400 12.31 30.75 19.37
C SER A 400 11.89 30.08 18.05
N TYR A 401 12.09 28.76 17.89
CA TYR A 401 11.58 28.03 16.71
C TYR A 401 10.06 28.07 16.63
N PHE A 402 9.35 28.05 17.77
CA PHE A 402 7.88 28.02 17.81
C PHE A 402 7.26 29.42 17.91
N LYS A 403 8.04 30.43 18.34
CA LYS A 403 7.58 31.81 18.50
C LYS A 403 7.81 32.67 17.25
N TYR A 404 7.04 32.41 16.18
CA TYR A 404 7.14 33.17 14.92
C TYR A 404 5.85 33.94 14.54
N LYS A 405 4.72 33.61 15.16
CA LYS A 405 3.43 34.26 14.88
C LYS A 405 3.33 35.61 15.58
N LYS A 406 2.84 36.62 14.87
CA LYS A 406 2.54 37.94 15.44
C LYS A 406 1.14 37.93 16.01
N ILE A 407 1.00 38.26 17.28
CA ILE A 407 -0.30 38.41 17.94
C ILE A 407 -0.72 39.87 17.85
N GLU A 408 -2.01 40.10 17.58
CA GLU A 408 -2.61 41.43 17.69
C GLU A 408 -2.45 41.98 19.11
N ASN A 409 -1.87 43.17 19.21
CA ASN A 409 -1.53 43.77 20.50
C ASN A 409 -2.71 44.57 21.06
N THR A 410 -3.80 43.87 21.39
CA THR A 410 -5.02 44.46 21.97
C THR A 410 -4.81 44.88 23.43
N GLN A 411 -5.67 45.78 23.94
CA GLN A 411 -5.57 46.24 25.33
C GLN A 411 -5.84 45.11 26.33
N GLU A 412 -6.73 44.17 25.96
CA GLU A 412 -7.07 42.98 26.70
C GLU A 412 -5.84 42.07 26.84
N ILE A 413 -5.13 41.78 25.74
CA ILE A 413 -3.93 40.94 25.77
C ILE A 413 -2.82 41.58 26.63
N LYS A 414 -2.60 42.89 26.51
CA LYS A 414 -1.63 43.61 27.37
C LYS A 414 -1.96 43.48 28.84
N LEU A 415 -3.24 43.64 29.19
CA LEU A 415 -3.71 43.52 30.56
C LEU A 415 -3.54 42.08 31.08
N ILE A 416 -3.87 41.07 30.27
CA ILE A 416 -3.67 39.65 30.61
C ILE A 416 -2.20 39.39 30.89
N ILE A 417 -1.29 39.77 29.98
CA ILE A 417 0.15 39.58 30.15
C ILE A 417 0.65 40.27 31.42
N GLN A 418 0.22 41.50 31.69
CA GLN A 418 0.59 42.23 32.92
C GLN A 418 0.14 41.47 34.17
N LYS A 419 -1.06 40.88 34.16
CA LYS A 419 -1.61 40.13 35.30
C LYS A 419 -0.88 38.80 35.49
N VAL A 420 -0.57 38.06 34.42
CA VAL A 420 0.20 36.81 34.53
C VAL A 420 1.64 37.07 34.97
N ARG A 421 2.24 38.20 34.58
CA ARG A 421 3.56 38.59 35.10
C ARG A 421 3.55 38.92 36.59
N ALA A 422 2.42 39.40 37.12
CA ALA A 422 2.28 39.81 38.51
C ALA A 422 1.88 38.65 39.46
N ARG A 423 1.35 37.54 38.93
CA ARG A 423 0.94 36.36 39.69
C ARG A 423 1.44 35.11 39.00
N GLU A 424 2.22 34.28 39.71
CA GLU A 424 2.57 32.96 39.19
C GLU A 424 1.34 32.03 39.21
N GLY A 425 1.12 31.32 38.10
CA GLY A 425 0.01 30.39 37.91
C GLY A 425 -1.37 31.04 37.91
N ILE A 426 -1.88 31.41 36.74
CA ILE A 426 -3.27 31.91 36.56
C ILE A 426 -4.11 30.84 35.85
N GLY A 427 -5.33 30.59 36.34
CA GLY A 427 -6.30 29.72 35.66
C GLY A 427 -7.35 30.47 34.85
N THR A 428 -8.20 29.73 34.14
CA THR A 428 -9.36 30.28 33.41
C THR A 428 -10.33 31.02 34.34
N GLU A 429 -10.60 30.46 35.52
CA GLU A 429 -11.49 31.06 36.51
C GLU A 429 -10.92 32.35 37.11
N ASP A 430 -9.63 32.34 37.43
CA ASP A 430 -8.94 33.50 37.99
C ASP A 430 -8.99 34.67 37.01
N LEU A 431 -8.76 34.38 35.73
CA LEU A 431 -8.78 35.39 34.67
C LEU A 431 -10.19 35.94 34.43
N SER A 432 -11.20 35.07 34.42
CA SER A 432 -12.62 35.45 34.29
C SER A 432 -13.04 36.42 35.39
N ARG A 433 -12.69 36.12 36.66
CA ARG A 433 -13.00 37.01 37.81
C ARG A 433 -12.28 38.35 37.73
N VAL A 434 -11.03 38.36 37.29
CA VAL A 434 -10.19 39.59 37.26
C VAL A 434 -10.61 40.54 36.14
N LEU A 435 -10.99 40.00 34.97
CA LEU A 435 -11.34 40.81 33.80
C LEU A 435 -12.84 41.02 33.61
N GLY A 436 -13.69 40.32 34.38
CA GLY A 436 -15.15 40.39 34.23
C GLY A 436 -15.64 39.78 32.92
N ILE A 437 -14.89 38.83 32.34
CA ILE A 437 -15.21 38.14 31.09
C ILE A 437 -15.68 36.71 31.36
N THR A 438 -16.28 36.06 30.36
CA THR A 438 -16.71 34.65 30.50
C THR A 438 -15.51 33.70 30.55
N GLN A 439 -15.66 32.53 31.20
CA GLN A 439 -14.61 31.49 31.21
C GLN A 439 -14.24 31.01 29.80
N LYS A 440 -15.20 31.01 28.87
CA LYS A 440 -14.97 30.67 27.46
C LYS A 440 -14.03 31.68 26.78
N GLU A 441 -14.24 32.96 27.02
CA GLU A 441 -13.34 34.01 26.52
C GLU A 441 -11.97 33.93 27.19
N SER A 442 -11.91 33.69 28.51
CA SER A 442 -10.64 33.46 29.21
C SER A 442 -9.87 32.29 28.62
N SER A 443 -10.51 31.15 28.37
CA SER A 443 -9.90 29.99 27.73
C SER A 443 -9.39 30.32 26.32
N ARG A 444 -10.16 31.06 25.52
CA ARG A 444 -9.72 31.51 24.18
C ARG A 444 -8.46 32.36 24.26
N PHE A 445 -8.41 33.36 25.14
CA PHE A 445 -7.22 34.20 25.29
C PHE A 445 -6.01 33.41 25.78
N LEU A 446 -6.18 32.53 26.75
CA LEU A 446 -5.10 31.68 27.25
C LEU A 446 -4.57 30.74 26.16
N SER A 447 -5.45 30.12 25.35
CA SER A 447 -5.04 29.27 24.21
C SER A 447 -4.22 30.07 23.19
N ILE A 448 -4.65 31.29 22.83
CA ILE A 448 -3.90 32.14 21.90
C ILE A 448 -2.52 32.45 22.48
N LEU A 449 -2.40 32.80 23.75
CA LEU A 449 -1.11 33.14 24.35
C LEU A 449 -0.21 31.90 24.56
N GLU A 450 -0.80 30.73 24.83
CA GLU A 450 -0.11 29.43 24.89
C GLU A 450 0.45 29.05 23.52
N GLU A 451 -0.38 29.02 22.48
CA GLU A 451 0.02 28.66 21.09
C GLU A 451 1.08 29.59 20.49
N ASN A 452 1.30 30.75 21.09
CA ASN A 452 2.29 31.74 20.65
C ASN A 452 3.48 31.88 21.63
N MET A 453 3.69 30.88 22.51
CA MET A 453 4.87 30.81 23.39
C MET A 453 5.02 32.03 24.32
N ILE A 454 3.89 32.63 24.74
CA ILE A 454 3.85 33.69 25.77
C ILE A 454 3.54 33.09 27.14
N LEU A 455 2.74 32.02 27.16
CA LEU A 455 2.38 31.26 28.35
C LEU A 455 2.85 29.82 28.22
N GLN A 456 3.23 29.22 29.34
CA GLN A 456 3.38 27.76 29.48
C GLN A 456 2.41 27.23 30.54
N ARG A 457 2.19 25.92 30.54
CA ARG A 457 1.55 25.20 31.63
C ARG A 457 2.48 25.05 32.81
N ASP A 458 1.96 25.27 34.01
CA ASP A 458 2.67 24.96 35.24
C ASP A 458 2.85 23.45 35.40
N TYR A 459 3.91 23.04 36.08
CA TYR A 459 4.16 21.63 36.35
C TYR A 459 3.06 21.03 37.24
N VAL A 460 2.57 19.86 36.83
CA VAL A 460 1.65 19.01 37.59
C VAL A 460 2.12 17.56 37.45
N GLU A 461 1.93 16.74 38.46
CA GLU A 461 2.18 15.30 38.35
C GLU A 461 1.29 14.69 37.26
N ASN A 462 1.85 13.78 36.45
CA ASN A 462 1.20 13.13 35.31
C ASN A 462 0.63 14.10 34.26
N GLU A 463 1.39 15.16 33.93
CA GLU A 463 1.00 16.19 32.94
C GLU A 463 0.75 15.65 31.51
N GLU A 464 1.20 14.44 31.19
CA GLU A 464 0.90 13.74 29.93
C GLU A 464 -0.57 13.30 29.83
N ILE A 465 -1.21 12.97 30.96
CA ILE A 465 -2.63 12.58 31.03
C ILE A 465 -3.49 13.81 31.38
N SER A 466 -3.00 14.65 32.29
CA SER A 466 -3.71 15.82 32.79
C SER A 466 -2.81 17.06 32.75
N PRO A 467 -2.78 17.81 31.63
CA PRO A 467 -1.85 18.92 31.35
C PRO A 467 -1.87 20.14 32.30
N GLY A 468 -2.68 20.10 33.36
CA GLY A 468 -2.89 21.23 34.28
C GLY A 468 -3.67 22.39 33.68
N ASP A 469 -4.33 23.19 34.53
CA ASP A 469 -5.17 24.32 34.14
C ASP A 469 -4.57 25.69 34.49
N ARG A 470 -3.37 25.70 35.08
CA ARG A 470 -2.64 26.91 35.49
C ARG A 470 -1.53 27.27 34.50
N TYR A 471 -1.36 28.56 34.26
CA TYR A 471 -0.42 29.08 33.28
C TYR A 471 0.53 30.11 33.91
N SER A 472 1.78 30.09 33.45
CA SER A 472 2.80 31.07 33.82
C SER A 472 3.40 31.76 32.60
N TYR A 473 3.78 33.02 32.77
CA TYR A 473 4.44 33.81 31.73
C TYR A 473 5.83 33.26 31.43
N ILE A 474 6.17 33.20 30.14
CA ILE A 474 7.50 32.83 29.65
C ILE A 474 8.05 33.90 28.71
N GLU A 475 9.33 34.20 28.87
CA GLU A 475 10.07 35.09 27.99
C GLU A 475 10.93 34.26 27.04
N ILE A 476 10.62 34.37 25.75
CA ILE A 476 11.22 33.63 24.65
C ILE A 476 11.53 34.63 23.53
N ASP A 477 12.71 34.51 22.91
CA ASP A 477 13.11 35.35 21.79
C ASP A 477 12.20 35.11 20.56
N GLU A 478 11.93 36.16 19.79
CA GLU A 478 11.17 36.04 18.55
C GLU A 478 11.99 35.30 17.49
N GLY A 479 11.39 34.28 16.87
CA GLY A 479 11.93 33.60 15.71
C GLY A 479 11.21 33.99 14.42
N ASN A 480 11.39 33.17 13.40
CA ASN A 480 10.72 33.34 12.11
C ASN A 480 10.27 31.99 11.55
N ILE A 481 9.31 32.04 10.62
CA ILE A 481 8.68 30.86 10.04
C ILE A 481 9.63 30.00 9.21
N GLU A 482 10.65 30.61 8.59
CA GLU A 482 11.66 29.88 7.81
C GLU A 482 12.53 29.00 8.72
N ASN A 483 12.98 29.55 9.86
CA ASN A 483 13.74 28.81 10.87
C ASN A 483 12.89 27.71 11.51
N PHE A 484 11.59 27.96 11.75
CA PHE A 484 10.66 26.94 12.23
C PHE A 484 10.60 25.75 11.26
N ILE A 485 10.32 25.99 9.97
CA ILE A 485 10.21 24.92 8.96
C ILE A 485 11.55 24.20 8.78
N ARG A 486 12.67 24.94 8.73
CA ARG A 486 14.02 24.36 8.69
C ARG A 486 14.26 23.41 9.85
N SER A 487 13.98 23.85 11.08
CA SER A 487 14.16 23.04 12.29
C SER A 487 13.28 21.79 12.30
N ILE A 488 12.05 21.86 11.80
CA ILE A 488 11.16 20.69 11.68
C ILE A 488 11.70 19.67 10.67
N ILE A 489 12.22 20.13 9.53
CA ILE A 489 12.80 19.25 8.50
C ILE A 489 14.12 18.65 8.98
N GLU A 490 14.97 19.41 9.64
CA GLU A 490 16.22 18.91 10.24
C GLU A 490 15.93 17.87 11.33
N TYR A 491 14.89 18.10 12.13
CA TYR A 491 14.48 17.21 13.20
C TYR A 491 13.78 15.93 12.70
N LEU A 492 12.74 16.05 11.88
CA LEU A 492 11.87 14.93 11.48
C LEU A 492 12.12 14.42 10.06
N GLY A 493 12.86 15.14 9.22
CA GLY A 493 12.93 14.86 7.78
C GLY A 493 13.73 13.62 7.36
N PRO A 494 13.67 13.25 6.07
CA PRO A 494 12.98 13.96 4.99
C PRO A 494 11.46 13.96 5.16
N LEU A 495 10.82 15.08 4.84
CA LEU A 495 9.36 15.23 4.91
C LEU A 495 8.81 15.67 3.55
N SER A 496 7.66 15.13 3.15
CA SER A 496 6.92 15.63 1.99
C SER A 496 6.21 16.95 2.33
N LEU A 497 5.73 17.67 1.30
CA LEU A 497 4.91 18.86 1.51
C LEU A 497 3.63 18.54 2.33
N LYS A 498 3.03 17.37 2.07
CA LYS A 498 1.86 16.88 2.80
C LYS A 498 2.17 16.68 4.29
N ASP A 499 3.32 16.09 4.60
CA ASP A 499 3.75 15.87 6.00
C ASP A 499 3.95 17.19 6.73
N LEU A 500 4.58 18.18 6.06
CA LEU A 500 4.82 19.50 6.63
C LEU A 500 3.53 20.23 6.95
N VAL A 501 2.55 20.20 6.04
CA VAL A 501 1.21 20.79 6.29
C VAL A 501 0.55 20.12 7.50
N ASN A 502 0.58 18.79 7.58
CA ASN A 502 -0.02 18.04 8.70
C ASN A 502 0.68 18.33 10.04
N ILE A 503 2.02 18.33 10.07
CA ILE A 503 2.80 18.57 11.28
C ILE A 503 2.64 20.02 11.77
N THR A 504 2.76 20.99 10.86
CA THR A 504 2.88 22.41 11.23
C THR A 504 1.53 23.13 11.32
N GLY A 505 0.50 22.63 10.62
CA GLY A 505 -0.79 23.31 10.46
C GLY A 505 -0.72 24.55 9.56
N LEU A 506 0.37 24.73 8.82
CA LEU A 506 0.55 25.85 7.89
C LEU A 506 0.00 25.51 6.50
N GLU A 507 -0.43 26.54 5.77
CA GLU A 507 -0.88 26.39 4.39
C GLU A 507 0.28 26.08 3.44
N ALA A 508 0.05 25.22 2.44
CA ALA A 508 1.07 24.79 1.48
C ALA A 508 1.79 25.97 0.81
N GLY A 509 1.06 27.01 0.38
CA GLY A 509 1.64 28.19 -0.26
C GLY A 509 2.58 29.02 0.64
N THR A 510 2.50 28.85 1.97
CA THR A 510 3.47 29.46 2.90
C THR A 510 4.75 28.61 3.00
N ILE A 511 4.64 27.29 2.86
CA ILE A 511 5.73 26.33 3.02
C ILE A 511 6.56 26.22 1.72
N GLU A 512 5.91 26.15 0.57
CA GLU A 512 6.52 25.93 -0.76
C GLU A 512 7.74 26.85 -1.03
N PRO A 513 7.66 28.19 -0.86
CA PRO A 513 8.78 29.08 -1.19
C PRO A 513 10.01 28.88 -0.29
N ILE A 514 9.82 28.27 0.87
CA ILE A 514 10.88 27.99 1.85
C ILE A 514 11.56 26.66 1.52
N VAL A 515 10.78 25.63 1.24
CA VAL A 515 11.29 24.27 0.98
C VAL A 515 11.90 24.11 -0.42
N GLU A 516 11.50 24.92 -1.39
CA GLU A 516 12.13 24.95 -2.73
C GLU A 516 13.64 25.25 -2.70
N LYS A 517 14.10 25.96 -1.66
CA LYS A 517 15.51 26.30 -1.46
C LYS A 517 16.30 25.21 -0.72
N MET A 518 15.66 24.10 -0.37
CA MET A 518 16.25 23.01 0.40
C MET A 518 16.63 21.83 -0.47
N ASN A 519 17.36 20.88 0.13
CA ASN A 519 17.68 19.61 -0.52
C ASN A 519 16.40 18.83 -0.81
N ARG A 520 16.23 18.44 -2.07
CA ARG A 520 15.10 17.68 -2.59
C ARG A 520 15.50 16.24 -2.82
N LEU A 521 14.65 15.33 -2.40
CA LEU A 521 14.77 13.90 -2.57
C LEU A 521 13.53 13.41 -3.32
N ASP A 522 13.71 12.81 -4.49
CA ASP A 522 12.61 12.18 -5.22
C ASP A 522 12.45 10.73 -4.74
N VAL A 523 11.28 10.41 -4.20
CA VAL A 523 10.91 9.11 -3.67
C VAL A 523 9.67 8.66 -4.42
N MET A 524 9.87 7.88 -5.48
CA MET A 524 8.79 7.36 -6.33
C MET A 524 7.82 8.44 -6.87
N GLY A 525 8.33 9.62 -7.23
CA GLY A 525 7.52 10.74 -7.75
C GLY A 525 7.01 11.70 -6.68
N ILE A 526 7.18 11.35 -5.39
CA ILE A 526 6.89 12.25 -4.27
C ILE A 526 8.19 12.95 -3.86
N VAL A 527 8.16 14.27 -3.82
CA VAL A 527 9.30 15.09 -3.40
C VAL A 527 9.31 15.20 -1.88
N TYR A 528 10.40 14.73 -1.28
CA TYR A 528 10.73 14.93 0.12
C TYR A 528 11.80 16.02 0.26
N TYR A 529 11.76 16.76 1.36
CA TYR A 529 12.72 17.81 1.69
C TYR A 529 13.52 17.40 2.93
N GLY A 530 14.84 17.50 2.85
CA GLY A 530 15.75 17.18 3.96
C GLY A 530 16.95 16.32 3.56
N ARG A 531 17.76 15.95 4.54
CA ARG A 531 18.88 15.02 4.36
C ARG A 531 18.38 13.58 4.36
N TYR A 532 18.90 12.78 3.44
CA TYR A 532 18.68 11.34 3.40
C TYR A 532 20.00 10.63 3.18
N GLU A 533 20.17 9.52 3.90
CA GLU A 533 21.26 8.57 3.72
C GLU A 533 20.68 7.17 3.79
N LYS A 534 21.17 6.28 2.94
CA LYS A 534 20.69 4.90 2.93
C LYS A 534 21.13 4.20 4.22
N VAL A 535 20.17 3.57 4.90
CA VAL A 535 20.40 2.84 6.15
C VAL A 535 20.03 1.37 5.95
N GLU A 536 20.97 0.49 6.26
CA GLU A 536 20.73 -0.96 6.26
C GLU A 536 19.80 -1.36 7.40
N ALA A 537 18.97 -2.39 7.18
CA ALA A 537 18.09 -2.94 8.20
C ALA A 537 18.93 -3.48 9.38
N ARG A 538 18.54 -3.11 10.60
CA ARG A 538 19.24 -3.52 11.84
C ARG A 538 18.37 -4.41 12.73
N SER A 539 17.15 -4.73 12.29
CA SER A 539 16.12 -5.45 13.04
C SER A 539 15.90 -4.84 14.44
N SER A 540 16.01 -3.51 14.53
CA SER A 540 15.83 -2.80 15.79
C SER A 540 14.35 -2.57 16.05
N GLN A 541 13.91 -2.97 17.25
CA GLN A 541 12.52 -2.86 17.68
C GLN A 541 12.38 -1.94 18.90
N ILE A 542 11.39 -1.05 18.85
CA ILE A 542 11.07 -0.11 19.92
C ILE A 542 9.54 -0.03 20.05
N LEU A 543 9.06 -0.06 21.28
CA LEU A 543 7.68 0.24 21.62
C LEU A 543 7.58 1.76 21.81
N MET A 544 6.83 2.44 20.95
CA MET A 544 6.62 3.89 20.96
C MET A 544 5.23 4.21 21.49
N ASP A 545 5.07 5.31 22.22
CA ASP A 545 3.73 5.83 22.51
C ASP A 545 3.14 6.50 21.26
N GLY A 546 1.80 6.58 21.19
CA GLY A 546 1.08 7.10 20.02
C GLY A 546 1.32 8.58 19.73
N SER A 547 1.93 9.32 20.66
CA SER A 547 2.29 10.72 20.47
C SER A 547 3.73 10.92 19.98
N ASP A 548 4.49 9.82 19.81
CA ASP A 548 5.89 9.87 19.39
C ASP A 548 6.06 10.61 18.06
N PRO A 549 6.97 11.60 17.97
CA PRO A 549 7.18 12.40 16.78
C PRO A 549 7.50 11.61 15.50
N PHE A 550 8.05 10.40 15.62
CA PHE A 550 8.25 9.51 14.48
C PHE A 550 6.93 9.12 13.81
N LEU A 551 5.89 8.82 14.59
CA LEU A 551 4.60 8.30 14.12
C LEU A 551 3.71 9.37 13.49
N ILE A 552 3.93 10.65 13.80
CA ILE A 552 3.06 11.76 13.37
C ILE A 552 2.75 11.76 11.87
N PRO A 553 3.72 11.60 10.94
CA PRO A 553 3.42 11.59 9.50
C PRO A 553 2.65 10.36 9.03
N TYR A 554 2.73 9.26 9.79
CA TYR A 554 2.14 7.97 9.45
C TYR A 554 0.83 7.71 10.20
N TRP A 555 0.33 8.69 10.97
CA TRP A 555 -0.81 8.50 11.85
C TRP A 555 -2.08 8.03 11.12
N ASN A 556 -2.32 8.51 9.90
CA ASN A 556 -3.47 8.08 9.10
C ASN A 556 -3.37 6.60 8.66
N GLU A 557 -2.16 6.13 8.33
CA GLU A 557 -1.88 4.73 7.98
C GLU A 557 -2.10 3.86 9.22
N ILE A 558 -1.59 4.28 10.37
CA ILE A 558 -1.73 3.57 11.64
C ILE A 558 -3.20 3.43 12.04
N ILE A 559 -4.00 4.50 11.93
CA ILE A 559 -5.44 4.44 12.23
C ILE A 559 -6.16 3.49 11.29
N GLN A 560 -5.78 3.47 10.01
CA GLN A 560 -6.40 2.59 9.02
C GLN A 560 -6.13 1.11 9.33
N ASP A 561 -4.91 0.78 9.75
CA ASP A 561 -4.52 -0.60 10.00
C ASP A 561 -4.97 -1.11 11.38
N TYR A 562 -4.81 -0.27 12.41
CA TYR A 562 -4.99 -0.68 13.80
C TYR A 562 -6.24 -0.13 14.47
N GLY A 563 -6.77 1.03 14.05
CA GLY A 563 -7.87 1.71 14.73
C GLY A 563 -7.42 2.94 15.55
N THR A 564 -8.34 3.53 16.31
CA THR A 564 -8.10 4.76 17.10
C THR A 564 -7.91 4.50 18.60
N GLU A 565 -8.15 3.27 19.02
CA GLU A 565 -8.20 2.84 20.40
C GLU A 565 -6.81 2.62 21.00
N PHE A 566 -5.79 2.31 20.20
CA PHE A 566 -4.45 1.97 20.68
C PHE A 566 -3.59 3.21 20.98
N ASN A 567 -2.80 3.15 22.06
CA ASN A 567 -1.93 4.25 22.51
C ASN A 567 -0.43 3.92 22.53
N TYR A 568 -0.04 2.68 22.23
CA TYR A 568 1.35 2.27 22.02
C TYR A 568 1.48 1.43 20.74
N PHE A 569 2.62 1.55 20.06
CA PHE A 569 2.90 0.90 18.78
C PHE A 569 4.29 0.28 18.77
N LEU A 570 4.36 -1.00 18.40
CA LEU A 570 5.63 -1.71 18.20
C LEU A 570 6.15 -1.39 16.79
N VAL A 571 7.32 -0.78 16.72
CA VAL A 571 7.94 -0.37 15.46
C VAL A 571 9.25 -1.13 15.27
N ARG A 572 9.40 -1.82 14.14
CA ARG A 572 10.61 -2.50 13.70
C ARG A 572 11.16 -1.88 12.44
N ASP A 573 12.37 -1.32 12.51
CA ASP A 573 13.05 -0.66 11.38
C ASP A 573 12.16 0.33 10.59
N GLY A 574 11.26 1.03 11.30
CA GLY A 574 10.35 2.02 10.76
C GLY A 574 8.97 1.52 10.33
N VAL A 575 8.69 0.22 10.42
CA VAL A 575 7.38 -0.38 10.11
C VAL A 575 6.64 -0.73 11.42
N VAL A 576 5.35 -0.42 11.48
CA VAL A 576 4.50 -0.73 12.64
C VAL A 576 4.00 -2.17 12.53
N GLU A 577 4.42 -3.05 13.44
CA GLU A 577 4.10 -4.49 13.44
C GLU A 577 3.09 -4.90 14.52
N GLY A 578 2.73 -3.98 15.39
CA GLY A 578 1.72 -4.22 16.41
C GLY A 578 1.31 -2.95 17.15
N ALA A 579 0.19 -3.04 17.85
CA ALA A 579 -0.40 -1.96 18.63
C ALA A 579 -0.91 -2.50 19.97
N ALA A 580 -0.86 -1.68 21.01
CA ALA A 580 -1.30 -2.03 22.36
C ALA A 580 -2.01 -0.85 23.03
N TYR A 581 -3.04 -1.16 23.80
CA TYR A 581 -3.67 -0.21 24.72
C TYR A 581 -3.17 -0.49 26.13
N LEU A 582 -2.35 0.43 26.62
CA LEU A 582 -1.72 0.33 27.93
C LEU A 582 -2.23 1.43 28.86
N GLU A 583 -2.57 1.08 30.09
CA GLU A 583 -2.81 2.03 31.16
C GLU A 583 -1.69 1.94 32.20
N ASN A 584 -0.91 3.02 32.32
CA ASN A 584 0.13 3.10 33.35
C ASN A 584 -0.48 3.53 34.69
N ARG A 585 -0.39 2.68 35.71
CA ARG A 585 -0.87 2.94 37.07
C ARG A 585 0.26 3.29 38.05
N GLY A 586 1.49 3.44 37.55
CA GLY A 586 2.68 3.85 38.29
C GLY A 586 3.46 2.68 38.87
N ASP A 587 2.81 1.81 39.66
CA ASP A 587 3.43 0.61 40.22
C ASP A 587 3.32 -0.63 39.29
N HIS A 588 2.32 -0.62 38.42
CA HIS A 588 2.10 -1.63 37.39
C HIS A 588 1.54 -1.01 36.10
N VAL A 589 1.69 -1.76 35.00
CA VAL A 589 1.04 -1.45 33.72
C VAL A 589 -0.05 -2.47 33.44
N LEU A 590 -1.21 -1.97 33.06
CA LEU A 590 -2.35 -2.78 32.63
C LEU A 590 -2.35 -2.84 31.09
N VAL A 591 -2.29 -4.04 30.54
CA VAL A 591 -2.46 -4.30 29.11
C VAL A 591 -3.92 -4.68 28.90
N VAL A 592 -4.70 -3.79 28.27
CA VAL A 592 -6.13 -3.98 28.06
C VAL A 592 -6.40 -4.68 26.73
N ASP A 593 -5.67 -4.27 25.69
CA ASP A 593 -5.84 -4.82 24.34
C ASP A 593 -4.50 -4.81 23.59
N VAL A 594 -4.30 -5.80 22.72
CA VAL A 594 -3.09 -5.96 21.89
C VAL A 594 -3.47 -6.54 20.53
N ARG A 595 -2.92 -5.96 19.47
CA ARG A 595 -3.09 -6.42 18.10
C ARG A 595 -1.73 -6.55 17.40
N GLY A 596 -1.56 -7.61 16.62
CA GLY A 596 -0.29 -7.88 15.92
C GLY A 596 0.66 -8.74 16.77
N ASN A 597 1.95 -8.39 16.79
CA ASN A 597 2.99 -9.20 17.41
C ASN A 597 3.01 -9.08 18.96
N ILE A 598 2.16 -9.87 19.63
CA ILE A 598 1.94 -9.83 21.09
C ILE A 598 3.23 -10.15 21.87
N GLU A 599 3.99 -11.17 21.47
CA GLU A 599 5.20 -11.60 22.20
C GLU A 599 6.26 -10.50 22.25
N ASP A 600 6.50 -9.83 21.12
CA ASP A 600 7.47 -8.74 21.06
C ASP A 600 6.98 -7.48 21.81
N ILE A 601 5.67 -7.21 21.81
CA ILE A 601 5.08 -6.13 22.62
C ILE A 601 5.30 -6.39 24.11
N LEU A 602 4.94 -7.57 24.61
CA LEU A 602 5.14 -7.94 26.02
C LEU A 602 6.62 -7.92 26.39
N SER A 603 7.49 -8.42 25.51
CA SER A 603 8.94 -8.38 25.70
C SER A 603 9.47 -6.95 25.80
N ALA A 604 8.96 -6.03 24.96
CA ALA A 604 9.32 -4.62 25.00
C ALA A 604 8.83 -3.93 26.28
N ILE A 605 7.64 -4.25 26.77
CA ILE A 605 7.11 -3.74 28.05
C ILE A 605 8.02 -4.20 29.20
N ILE A 606 8.36 -5.48 29.27
CA ILE A 606 9.22 -6.05 30.31
C ILE A 606 10.61 -5.41 30.31
N LYS A 607 11.19 -5.22 29.11
CA LYS A 607 12.49 -4.54 28.93
C LYS A 607 12.47 -3.11 29.48
N ASN A 608 11.32 -2.43 29.38
CA ASN A 608 11.11 -1.06 29.84
C ASN A 608 10.41 -0.97 31.21
N SER A 609 10.50 -2.02 32.04
CA SER A 609 9.86 -2.09 33.37
C SER A 609 10.32 -1.02 34.36
N SER A 610 11.46 -0.34 34.12
CA SER A 610 11.84 0.82 34.94
C SER A 610 10.94 2.04 34.71
N TYR A 611 10.22 2.10 33.59
CA TYR A 611 9.23 3.15 33.31
C TYR A 611 7.78 2.67 33.57
N PHE A 612 7.45 1.45 33.15
CA PHE A 612 6.08 0.89 33.27
C PHE A 612 5.76 0.26 34.64
N GLY A 613 6.74 0.19 35.54
CA GLY A 613 6.62 -0.57 36.77
C GLY A 613 7.03 -2.03 36.61
N ARG A 614 7.25 -2.72 37.74
CA ARG A 614 7.78 -4.10 37.76
C ARG A 614 6.73 -5.17 37.54
N THR A 615 5.46 -4.79 37.53
CA THR A 615 4.33 -5.70 37.41
C THR A 615 3.54 -5.36 36.15
N VAL A 616 3.28 -6.38 35.34
CA VAL A 616 2.44 -6.29 34.15
C VAL A 616 1.16 -7.09 34.44
N VAL A 617 0.01 -6.44 34.33
CA VAL A 617 -1.31 -7.05 34.52
C VAL A 617 -1.99 -7.12 33.16
N LEU A 618 -2.55 -8.28 32.81
CA LEU A 618 -3.22 -8.49 31.53
C LEU A 618 -4.72 -8.60 31.78
N GLU A 619 -5.50 -7.74 31.13
CA GLU A 619 -6.97 -7.72 31.17
C GLU A 619 -7.52 -7.96 29.77
N THR A 620 -7.00 -8.98 29.07
CA THR A 620 -7.54 -9.36 27.75
C THR A 620 -8.78 -10.22 27.92
N LYS A 621 -9.80 -9.95 27.09
CA LYS A 621 -11.14 -10.51 27.27
C LYS A 621 -11.36 -11.91 26.71
N GLU A 622 -10.44 -12.51 25.94
CA GLU A 622 -10.76 -13.83 25.37
C GLU A 622 -9.62 -14.79 25.04
N ASP A 623 -8.35 -14.39 24.86
CA ASP A 623 -7.27 -15.37 24.69
C ASP A 623 -5.93 -14.80 25.13
N LEU A 624 -5.21 -15.58 25.94
CA LEU A 624 -3.82 -15.38 26.33
C LEU A 624 -3.08 -16.72 26.25
#